data_AF-A0A819UV14-F1
#
_entry.id   AF-A0A819UV14-F1
#
_cell.length_a   1.000
_cell.length_b   1.000
_cell.length_c   1.000
_cell.angle_alpha   90.00
_cell.angle_beta   90.00
_cell.angle_gamma   90.00
#
_symmetry.space_group_name_H-M   'P 1'
#
loop_
_entity.id
_entity.type
_entity.pdbx_description
1 polymer ?
#
loop_
_entity_poly.entity_id
_entity_poly.type
_entity_poly.pdbx_seq_one_letter_code
_entity_poly.pdbx_strand_id
1 'polypeptide(L)'
;EQQINELKHELSTVRKQYTNIEANFQKANEYNNNQKQEIERLKNDLTEQNHRLEHEKNELKQTINQYELISTEIELQLTTIQNEKNNIEQQLQTQQQIIEQLNMKLDQKDDYIKRLSAGIHRAHKIYQNLQQNIHANQMNLLTIIEQAEQESHTIRAQTLEQIREEFTNYLTIVHTIITDSKTKLEKQTEIDNSKLLEQQQQTEKQLNTVKHEYDKLMKEYQEQKQNFEIQSGELNHKLLQVSESSSNATQSLDLQREKYEKQINSLEYELESRTKKHEMQLSALTENLATVRSELRTTNEKLSNVEQIKSEKTDIEARLIVSQDERRVLLERSLANENKYEKLIFENNQITKKNIELESALQEIAREYQVLQIQTNTLNQRRWLNDDDVHACRKCDQIFTVTQRKHHCRNCGNIFCDNCSSKTAVVAASSKKPQRVCDQCYKDLTS
;
A
#
# COMPACT_ATOMS: atom_id res chain seq x y z
N GLU A 1 107.20 -75.33 15.82
CA GLU A 1 106.00 -75.39 16.68
C GLU A 1 105.53 -74.02 17.18
N GLN A 2 106.42 -73.14 17.65
CA GLN A 2 106.05 -71.81 18.18
C GLN A 2 105.30 -70.92 17.15
N GLN A 3 105.79 -70.82 15.91
CA GLN A 3 105.10 -70.10 14.82
C GLN A 3 103.71 -70.65 14.49
N ILE A 4 103.48 -71.96 14.67
CA ILE A 4 102.17 -72.60 14.42
C ILE A 4 101.17 -72.21 15.51
N ASN A 5 101.63 -72.04 16.76
CA ASN A 5 100.79 -71.60 17.87
C ASN A 5 100.46 -70.10 17.79
N GLU A 6 101.39 -69.27 17.34
CA GLU A 6 101.14 -67.85 17.03
C GLU A 6 100.10 -67.71 15.91
N LEU A 7 100.27 -68.42 14.78
CA LEU A 7 99.30 -68.43 13.69
C LEU A 7 97.92 -68.93 14.14
N LYS A 8 97.84 -69.93 15.03
CA LYS A 8 96.55 -70.38 15.60
C LYS A 8 95.89 -69.31 16.47
N HIS A 9 96.68 -68.54 17.22
CA HIS A 9 96.17 -67.45 18.06
C HIS A 9 95.68 -66.27 17.22
N GLU A 10 96.43 -65.88 16.19
CA GLU A 10 96.02 -64.87 15.21
C GLU A 10 94.74 -65.30 14.49
N LEU A 11 94.66 -66.55 14.04
CA LEU A 11 93.48 -67.10 13.36
C LEU A 11 92.26 -67.18 14.29
N SER A 12 92.46 -67.42 15.59
CA SER A 12 91.39 -67.32 16.60
C SER A 12 90.91 -65.87 16.80
N THR A 13 91.84 -64.92 16.83
CA THR A 13 91.53 -63.48 16.95
C THR A 13 90.79 -62.96 15.74
N VAL A 14 91.24 -63.30 14.53
CA VAL A 14 90.57 -62.96 13.26
C VAL A 14 89.18 -63.60 13.20
N ARG A 15 89.00 -64.85 13.64
CA ARG A 15 87.66 -65.47 13.74
C ARG A 15 86.73 -64.72 14.68
N LYS A 16 87.21 -64.30 15.85
CA LYS A 16 86.40 -63.50 16.80
C LYS A 16 86.03 -62.13 16.21
N GLN A 17 86.98 -61.47 15.54
CA GLN A 17 86.71 -60.21 14.83
C GLN A 17 85.69 -60.40 13.70
N TYR A 18 85.82 -61.46 12.90
CA TYR A 18 84.86 -61.81 11.85
C TYR A 18 83.46 -62.04 12.43
N THR A 19 83.32 -62.84 13.49
CA THR A 19 82.01 -63.07 14.13
C THR A 19 81.39 -61.79 14.70
N ASN A 20 82.21 -60.87 15.21
CA ASN A 20 81.73 -59.60 15.73
C ASN A 20 81.28 -58.65 14.60
N ILE A 21 82.03 -58.61 13.50
CA ILE A 21 81.66 -57.86 12.29
C ILE A 21 80.38 -58.44 11.68
N GLU A 22 80.25 -59.75 11.62
CA GLU A 22 79.06 -60.45 11.11
C GLU A 22 77.82 -60.16 11.98
N ALA A 23 77.96 -60.18 13.30
CA ALA A 23 76.88 -59.80 14.22
C ALA A 23 76.48 -58.32 14.08
N ASN A 24 77.45 -57.42 13.92
CA ASN A 24 77.18 -55.99 13.70
C ASN A 24 76.53 -55.75 12.32
N PHE A 25 76.95 -56.48 11.30
CA PHE A 25 76.33 -56.44 9.97
C PHE A 25 74.88 -56.92 10.03
N GLN A 26 74.59 -58.01 10.73
CA GLN A 26 73.21 -58.48 10.94
C GLN A 26 72.34 -57.43 11.64
N LYS A 27 72.82 -56.82 12.72
CA LYS A 27 72.11 -55.73 13.41
C LYS A 27 71.87 -54.52 12.53
N ALA A 28 72.87 -54.11 11.74
CA ALA A 28 72.74 -53.02 10.79
C ALA A 28 71.72 -53.35 9.68
N ASN A 29 71.67 -54.61 9.25
CA ASN A 29 70.72 -55.08 8.24
C ASN A 29 69.28 -55.13 8.78
N GLU A 30 69.10 -55.60 10.03
CA GLU A 30 67.81 -55.54 10.73
C GLU A 30 67.34 -54.09 10.91
N TYR A 31 68.21 -53.18 11.34
CA TYR A 31 67.90 -51.76 11.45
C TYR A 31 67.47 -51.15 10.10
N ASN A 32 68.21 -51.45 9.03
CA ASN A 32 67.90 -50.96 7.69
C ASN A 32 66.56 -51.53 7.17
N ASN A 33 66.26 -52.80 7.46
CA ASN A 33 64.97 -53.40 7.13
C ASN A 33 63.81 -52.75 7.89
N ASN A 34 63.99 -52.47 9.19
CA ASN A 34 62.98 -51.76 9.98
C ASN A 34 62.75 -50.34 9.45
N GLN A 35 63.82 -49.60 9.13
CA GLN A 35 63.71 -48.28 8.52
C GLN A 35 62.98 -48.32 7.16
N LYS A 36 63.25 -49.32 6.33
CA LYS A 36 62.52 -49.51 5.06
C LYS A 36 61.03 -49.74 5.28
N GLN A 37 60.66 -50.56 6.27
CA GLN A 37 59.26 -50.79 6.61
C GLN A 37 58.58 -49.53 7.12
N GLU A 38 59.27 -48.73 7.94
CA GLU A 38 58.74 -47.47 8.46
C GLU A 38 58.59 -46.41 7.38
N ILE A 39 59.54 -46.31 6.44
CA ILE A 39 59.42 -45.45 5.26
C ILE A 39 58.21 -45.85 4.40
N GLU A 40 57.98 -47.14 4.19
CA GLU A 40 56.81 -47.60 3.42
C GLU A 40 55.48 -47.30 4.14
N ARG A 41 55.43 -47.43 5.48
CA ARG A 41 54.26 -47.00 6.25
C ARG A 41 54.00 -45.51 6.08
N LEU A 42 55.01 -44.67 6.28
CA LEU A 42 54.89 -43.22 6.14
C LEU A 42 54.47 -42.81 4.71
N LYS A 43 54.95 -43.51 3.67
CA LYS A 43 54.49 -43.28 2.30
C LYS A 43 53.02 -43.59 2.11
N ASN A 44 52.54 -44.69 2.69
CA ASN A 44 51.12 -45.07 2.62
C ASN A 44 50.25 -44.03 3.34
N ASP A 45 50.65 -43.62 4.55
CA ASP A 45 49.94 -42.60 5.33
C ASP A 45 49.88 -41.26 4.57
N LEU A 46 51.00 -40.83 3.97
CA LEU A 46 51.07 -39.62 3.16
C LEU A 46 50.17 -39.72 1.91
N THR A 47 50.10 -40.89 1.28
CA THR A 47 49.24 -41.13 0.11
C THR A 47 47.76 -41.03 0.50
N GLU A 48 47.38 -41.63 1.63
CA GLU A 48 46.02 -41.54 2.15
C GLU A 48 45.65 -40.09 2.53
N GLN A 49 46.56 -39.36 3.16
CA GLN A 49 46.35 -37.95 3.50
C GLN A 49 46.22 -37.07 2.25
N ASN A 50 47.02 -37.31 1.21
CA ASN A 50 46.89 -36.59 -0.06
C ASN A 50 45.55 -36.88 -0.75
N HIS A 51 45.07 -38.13 -0.70
CA HIS A 51 43.74 -38.47 -1.22
C HIS A 51 42.63 -37.75 -0.44
N ARG A 52 42.72 -37.68 0.89
CA ARG A 52 41.77 -36.92 1.72
C ARG A 52 41.75 -35.44 1.36
N LEU A 53 42.93 -34.80 1.26
CA LEU A 53 43.04 -33.39 0.91
C LEU A 53 42.51 -33.09 -0.50
N GLU A 54 42.77 -33.96 -1.48
CA GLU A 54 42.26 -33.76 -2.83
C GLU A 54 40.72 -33.95 -2.87
N HIS A 55 40.16 -34.83 -2.04
CA HIS A 55 38.72 -34.95 -1.89
C HIS A 55 38.10 -33.67 -1.30
N GLU A 56 38.60 -33.19 -0.16
CA GLU A 56 38.12 -31.95 0.49
C GLU A 56 38.23 -30.73 -0.44
N LYS A 57 39.34 -30.63 -1.18
CA LYS A 57 39.56 -29.57 -2.18
C LYS A 57 38.50 -29.61 -3.30
N ASN A 58 38.12 -30.81 -3.75
CA ASN A 58 37.09 -30.96 -4.77
C ASN A 58 35.70 -30.60 -4.23
N GLU A 59 35.39 -30.96 -2.98
CA GLU A 59 34.14 -30.54 -2.33
C GLU A 59 34.08 -29.01 -2.18
N LEU A 60 35.14 -28.38 -1.66
CA LEU A 60 35.23 -26.93 -1.54
C LEU A 60 35.06 -26.24 -2.90
N LYS A 61 35.65 -26.80 -3.96
CA LYS A 61 35.51 -26.24 -5.32
C LYS A 61 34.06 -26.33 -5.83
N GLN A 62 33.34 -27.41 -5.53
CA GLN A 62 31.92 -27.51 -5.86
C GLN A 62 31.09 -26.48 -5.10
N THR A 63 31.36 -26.31 -3.80
CA THR A 63 30.68 -25.31 -2.97
C THR A 63 30.93 -23.88 -3.47
N ILE A 64 32.17 -23.55 -3.86
CA ILE A 64 32.50 -22.24 -4.45
C ILE A 64 31.70 -22.00 -5.72
N ASN A 65 31.67 -22.97 -6.64
CA ASN A 65 30.91 -22.84 -7.89
C ASN A 65 29.40 -22.65 -7.63
N GLN A 66 28.83 -23.30 -6.60
CA GLN A 66 27.45 -23.10 -6.20
C GLN A 66 27.19 -21.67 -5.70
N TYR A 67 28.09 -21.13 -4.86
CA TYR A 67 27.98 -19.76 -4.39
C TYR A 67 28.15 -18.73 -5.52
N GLU A 68 29.04 -18.97 -6.48
CA GLU A 68 29.20 -18.10 -7.66
C GLU A 68 27.92 -18.06 -8.51
N LEU A 69 27.25 -19.21 -8.69
CA LEU A 69 25.98 -19.28 -9.41
C LEU A 69 24.89 -18.47 -8.70
N ILE A 70 24.76 -18.65 -7.37
CA ILE A 70 23.79 -17.92 -6.55
C ILE A 70 24.08 -16.41 -6.59
N SER A 71 25.36 -16.02 -6.50
CA SER A 71 25.76 -14.60 -6.58
C SER A 71 25.33 -13.98 -7.90
N THR A 72 25.54 -14.69 -9.02
CA THR A 72 25.14 -14.23 -10.35
C THR A 72 23.62 -14.08 -10.47
N GLU A 73 22.85 -15.01 -9.89
CA GLU A 73 21.40 -14.96 -9.88
C GLU A 73 20.88 -13.76 -9.07
N ILE A 74 21.48 -13.48 -7.91
CA ILE A 74 21.16 -12.31 -7.08
C ILE A 74 21.49 -11.01 -7.83
N GLU A 75 22.61 -10.93 -8.53
CA GLU A 75 22.98 -9.74 -9.31
C GLU A 75 21.98 -9.46 -10.45
N LEU A 76 21.50 -10.51 -11.12
CA LEU A 76 20.47 -10.39 -12.15
C LEU A 76 19.14 -9.89 -11.56
N GLN A 77 18.73 -10.43 -10.41
CA GLN A 77 17.53 -10.00 -9.71
C GLN A 77 17.63 -8.54 -9.26
N LEU A 78 18.77 -8.12 -8.70
CA LEU A 78 19.02 -6.73 -8.29
C LEU A 78 18.92 -5.78 -9.49
N THR A 79 19.49 -6.16 -10.63
CA THR A 79 19.41 -5.36 -11.86
C THR A 79 17.96 -5.22 -12.34
N THR A 80 17.17 -6.29 -12.26
CA THR A 80 15.76 -6.29 -12.62
C THR A 80 14.95 -5.36 -11.72
N ILE A 81 15.12 -5.48 -10.41
CA ILE A 81 14.47 -4.62 -9.41
C ILE A 81 14.85 -3.15 -9.61
N GLN A 82 16.13 -2.87 -9.93
CA GLN A 82 16.59 -1.52 -10.17
C GLN A 82 15.93 -0.90 -11.42
N ASN A 83 15.73 -1.68 -12.48
CA ASN A 83 15.03 -1.22 -13.67
C ASN A 83 13.54 -0.95 -13.41
N GLU A 84 12.89 -1.82 -12.65
CA GLU A 84 11.49 -1.62 -12.23
C GLU A 84 11.34 -0.36 -11.37
N LYS A 85 12.24 -0.16 -10.41
CA LYS A 85 12.29 1.06 -9.60
C LYS A 85 12.39 2.31 -10.47
N ASN A 86 13.32 2.35 -11.42
CA ASN A 86 13.50 3.49 -12.31
C ASN A 86 12.24 3.78 -13.15
N ASN A 87 11.55 2.74 -13.62
CA ASN A 87 10.30 2.89 -14.37
C ASN A 87 9.18 3.48 -13.49
N ILE A 88 9.05 3.00 -12.25
CA ILE A 88 8.08 3.53 -11.28
C ILE A 88 8.37 5.00 -10.96
N GLU A 89 9.64 5.36 -10.77
CA GLU A 89 10.05 6.75 -10.53
C GLU A 89 9.68 7.67 -11.71
N GLN A 90 9.89 7.21 -12.95
CA GLN A 90 9.50 7.97 -14.14
C GLN A 90 7.97 8.13 -14.27
N GLN A 91 7.21 7.09 -13.94
CA GLN A 91 5.75 7.15 -13.90
C GLN A 91 5.25 8.13 -12.83
N LEU A 92 5.87 8.12 -11.64
CA LEU A 92 5.54 9.05 -10.56
C LEU A 92 5.79 10.50 -10.97
N GLN A 93 6.92 10.78 -11.62
CA GLN A 93 7.24 12.12 -12.11
C GLN A 93 6.22 12.61 -13.15
N THR A 94 5.80 11.72 -14.05
CA THR A 94 4.76 12.02 -15.06
C THR A 94 3.41 12.33 -14.40
N GLN A 95 3.02 11.54 -13.40
CA GLN A 95 1.79 11.76 -12.64
C GLN A 95 1.81 13.10 -11.89
N GLN A 96 2.95 13.48 -11.29
CA GLN A 96 3.11 14.76 -10.61
C GLN A 96 2.90 15.95 -11.55
N GLN A 97 3.44 15.88 -12.78
CA GLN A 97 3.24 16.92 -13.79
C GLN A 97 1.76 17.05 -14.21
N ILE A 98 1.04 15.93 -14.34
CA ILE A 98 -0.39 15.94 -14.65
C ILE A 98 -1.19 16.60 -13.53
N ILE A 99 -0.88 16.28 -12.27
CA ILE A 99 -1.53 16.90 -11.09
C ILE A 99 -1.32 18.41 -11.09
N GLU A 100 -0.09 18.86 -11.37
CA GLU A 100 0.23 20.29 -11.41
C GLU A 100 -0.58 21.02 -12.51
N GLN A 101 -0.69 20.41 -13.70
CA GLN A 101 -1.54 20.95 -14.77
C GLN A 101 -3.02 20.99 -14.40
N LEU A 102 -3.54 19.97 -13.71
CA LEU A 102 -4.92 19.93 -13.25
C LEU A 102 -5.19 21.01 -12.20
N ASN A 103 -4.28 21.22 -11.26
CA ASN A 103 -4.39 22.28 -10.25
C ASN A 103 -4.43 23.67 -10.90
N MET A 104 -3.58 23.93 -11.89
CA MET A 104 -3.64 25.19 -12.64
C MET A 104 -4.99 25.42 -13.34
N LYS A 105 -5.58 24.35 -13.90
CA LYS A 105 -6.92 24.43 -14.51
C LYS A 105 -8.01 24.66 -13.45
N LEU A 106 -7.88 24.05 -12.28
CA LEU A 106 -8.80 24.25 -11.16
C LEU A 106 -8.79 25.71 -10.69
N ASP A 107 -7.60 26.28 -10.51
CA ASP A 107 -7.43 27.69 -10.11
C ASP A 107 -8.09 28.65 -11.12
N GLN A 108 -7.94 28.37 -12.43
CA GLN A 108 -8.61 29.14 -13.47
C GLN A 108 -10.14 29.05 -13.39
N LYS A 109 -10.68 27.87 -13.07
CA LYS A 109 -12.12 27.67 -12.91
C LYS A 109 -12.64 28.36 -11.66
N ASP A 110 -11.89 28.33 -10.55
CA ASP A 110 -12.24 29.03 -9.33
C ASP A 110 -12.26 30.55 -9.53
N ASP A 111 -11.30 31.11 -10.26
CA ASP A 111 -11.32 32.53 -10.61
C ASP A 111 -12.53 32.88 -11.49
N TYR A 112 -12.86 32.02 -12.46
CA TYR A 112 -14.06 32.19 -13.29
C TYR A 112 -15.36 32.15 -12.46
N ILE A 113 -15.47 31.21 -11.52
CA ILE A 113 -16.60 31.11 -10.58
C ILE A 113 -16.70 32.39 -9.75
N LYS A 114 -15.60 32.88 -9.18
CA LYS A 114 -15.58 34.15 -8.40
C LYS A 114 -16.11 35.32 -9.23
N ARG A 115 -15.70 35.44 -10.50
CA ARG A 115 -16.20 36.48 -11.41
C ARG A 115 -17.70 36.34 -11.68
N LEU A 116 -18.19 35.12 -11.92
CA LEU A 116 -19.61 34.85 -12.11
C LEU A 116 -20.43 35.18 -10.86
N SER A 117 -19.99 34.76 -9.68
CA SER A 117 -20.65 35.07 -8.40
C SER A 117 -20.73 36.58 -8.17
N ALA A 118 -19.67 37.32 -8.47
CA ALA A 118 -19.69 38.78 -8.41
C ALA A 118 -20.69 39.40 -9.41
N GLY A 119 -20.80 38.82 -10.62
CA GLY A 119 -21.79 39.20 -11.62
C GLY A 119 -23.23 38.97 -11.15
N ILE A 120 -23.52 37.79 -10.59
CA ILE A 120 -24.82 37.44 -10.01
C ILE A 120 -25.18 38.40 -8.87
N HIS A 121 -24.22 38.70 -7.98
CA HIS A 121 -24.44 39.62 -6.88
C HIS A 121 -24.83 41.03 -7.38
N ARG A 122 -24.16 41.54 -8.41
CA ARG A 122 -24.52 42.82 -9.04
C ARG A 122 -25.92 42.78 -9.66
N ALA A 123 -26.24 41.73 -10.40
CA ALA A 123 -27.57 41.56 -11.00
C ALA A 123 -28.67 41.49 -9.94
N HIS A 124 -28.43 40.79 -8.84
CA HIS A 124 -29.36 40.70 -7.71
C HIS A 124 -29.61 42.08 -7.07
N LYS A 125 -28.56 42.88 -6.88
CA LYS A 125 -28.69 44.26 -6.36
C LYS A 125 -29.52 45.15 -7.30
N ILE A 126 -29.31 45.03 -8.61
CA ILE A 126 -30.12 45.75 -9.62
C ILE A 126 -31.58 45.31 -9.55
N TYR A 127 -31.84 44.00 -9.46
CA TYR A 127 -33.18 43.46 -9.34
C TYR A 127 -33.90 43.96 -8.08
N GLN A 128 -33.22 43.99 -6.93
CA GLN A 128 -33.78 44.53 -5.69
C GLN A 128 -34.15 46.01 -5.81
N ASN A 129 -33.28 46.82 -6.43
CA ASN A 129 -33.58 48.25 -6.68
C ASN A 129 -34.78 48.42 -7.62
N LEU A 130 -34.88 47.60 -8.68
CA LEU A 130 -36.02 47.61 -9.58
C LEU A 130 -37.33 47.24 -8.86
N GLN A 131 -37.30 46.22 -8.00
CA GLN A 131 -38.45 45.83 -7.18
C GLN A 131 -38.91 46.98 -6.27
N GLN A 132 -37.98 47.67 -5.60
CA GLN A 132 -38.30 48.83 -4.77
C GLN A 132 -38.91 49.97 -5.59
N ASN A 133 -38.37 50.27 -6.78
CA ASN A 133 -38.91 51.29 -7.66
C ASN A 133 -40.30 50.94 -8.19
N ILE A 134 -40.54 49.69 -8.59
CA ILE A 134 -41.87 49.23 -9.02
C ILE A 134 -42.86 49.40 -7.88
N HIS A 135 -42.50 49.00 -6.65
CA HIS A 135 -43.36 49.15 -5.49
C HIS A 135 -43.69 50.62 -5.19
N ALA A 136 -42.69 51.50 -5.21
CA ALA A 136 -42.89 52.94 -5.03
C ALA A 136 -43.82 53.53 -6.11
N ASN A 137 -43.63 53.14 -7.37
CA ASN A 137 -44.50 53.58 -8.47
C ASN A 137 -45.93 53.05 -8.32
N GLN A 138 -46.12 51.81 -7.88
CA GLN A 138 -47.45 51.25 -7.60
C GLN A 138 -48.17 52.05 -6.51
N MET A 139 -47.47 52.41 -5.43
CA MET A 139 -48.04 53.23 -4.35
C MET A 139 -48.41 54.62 -4.83
N ASN A 140 -47.55 55.27 -5.61
CA ASN A 140 -47.85 56.57 -6.20
C ASN A 140 -49.08 56.50 -7.14
N LEU A 141 -49.18 55.45 -7.96
CA LEU A 141 -50.30 55.27 -8.86
C LEU A 141 -51.62 55.08 -8.10
N LEU A 142 -51.61 54.29 -7.01
CA LEU A 142 -52.75 54.12 -6.12
C LEU A 142 -53.22 55.46 -5.54
N THR A 143 -52.29 56.29 -5.06
CA THR A 143 -52.63 57.62 -4.54
C THR A 143 -53.23 58.54 -5.61
N ILE A 144 -52.69 58.52 -6.84
CA ILE A 144 -53.23 59.32 -7.96
C ILE A 144 -54.65 58.86 -8.32
N ILE A 145 -54.90 57.54 -8.33
CA ILE A 145 -56.23 56.99 -8.59
C ILE A 145 -57.22 57.43 -7.51
N GLU A 146 -56.87 57.31 -6.23
CA GLU A 146 -57.73 57.77 -5.12
C GLU A 146 -58.06 59.27 -5.24
N GLN A 147 -57.07 60.11 -5.57
CA GLN A 147 -57.29 61.55 -5.78
C GLN A 147 -58.24 61.82 -6.94
N ALA A 148 -58.03 61.16 -8.09
CA ALA A 148 -58.89 61.33 -9.25
C ALA A 148 -60.34 60.86 -9.00
N GLU A 149 -60.52 59.77 -8.25
CA GLU A 149 -61.85 59.30 -7.84
C GLU A 149 -62.53 60.32 -6.92
N GLN A 150 -61.80 60.88 -5.95
CA GLN A 150 -62.34 61.89 -5.04
C GLN A 150 -62.72 63.19 -5.77
N GLU A 151 -61.90 63.65 -6.71
CA GLU A 151 -62.22 64.79 -7.58
C GLU A 151 -63.45 64.52 -8.44
N SER A 152 -63.53 63.36 -9.09
CA SER A 152 -64.67 62.93 -9.91
C SER A 152 -65.96 62.90 -9.09
N HIS A 153 -65.92 62.35 -7.87
CA HIS A 153 -67.05 62.36 -6.94
C HIS A 153 -67.51 63.77 -6.58
N THR A 154 -66.55 64.68 -6.34
CA THR A 154 -66.82 66.08 -6.00
C THR A 154 -67.48 66.82 -7.16
N ILE A 155 -66.91 66.70 -8.37
CA ILE A 155 -67.46 67.32 -9.59
C ILE A 155 -68.88 66.79 -9.85
N ARG A 156 -69.08 65.47 -9.78
CA ARG A 156 -70.40 64.86 -9.99
C ARG A 156 -71.44 65.37 -9.00
N ALA A 157 -71.09 65.52 -7.72
CA ALA A 157 -71.98 66.06 -6.70
C ALA A 157 -72.36 67.52 -7.00
N GLN A 158 -71.38 68.35 -7.36
CA GLN A 158 -71.61 69.76 -7.72
C GLN A 158 -72.51 69.90 -8.96
N THR A 159 -72.27 69.12 -10.00
CA THR A 159 -73.10 69.15 -11.22
C THR A 159 -74.53 68.70 -10.95
N LEU A 160 -74.74 67.66 -10.13
CA LEU A 160 -76.08 67.20 -9.76
C LEU A 160 -76.84 68.27 -8.95
N GLU A 161 -76.15 69.01 -8.07
CA GLU A 161 -76.78 70.10 -7.31
C GLU A 161 -77.16 71.27 -8.21
N GLN A 162 -76.29 71.67 -9.15
CA GLN A 162 -76.61 72.70 -10.15
C GLN A 162 -77.83 72.33 -10.99
N ILE A 163 -77.88 71.09 -11.51
CA ILE A 163 -79.04 70.60 -12.27
C ILE A 163 -80.31 70.62 -11.40
N ARG A 164 -80.21 70.23 -10.12
CA ARG A 164 -81.33 70.26 -9.17
C ARG A 164 -81.86 71.69 -8.96
N GLU A 165 -80.98 72.67 -8.81
CA GLU A 165 -81.36 74.09 -8.69
C GLU A 165 -82.05 74.60 -9.95
N GLU A 166 -81.50 74.30 -11.13
CA GLU A 166 -82.09 74.69 -12.42
C GLU A 166 -83.49 74.08 -12.61
N PHE A 167 -83.66 72.79 -12.34
CA PHE A 167 -84.97 72.12 -12.41
C PHE A 167 -85.97 72.73 -11.42
N THR A 168 -85.53 73.08 -10.22
CA THR A 168 -86.40 73.71 -9.20
C THR A 168 -86.87 75.09 -9.66
N ASN A 169 -85.98 75.88 -10.27
CA ASN A 169 -86.32 77.17 -10.89
C ASN A 169 -87.34 76.99 -12.02
N TYR A 170 -87.13 76.01 -12.91
CA TYR A 170 -88.04 75.74 -14.01
C TYR A 170 -89.42 75.30 -13.52
N LEU A 171 -89.49 74.42 -12.52
CA LEU A 171 -90.74 74.00 -11.88
C LEU A 171 -91.49 75.18 -11.25
N THR A 172 -90.77 76.10 -10.61
CA THR A 172 -91.36 77.32 -10.04
C THR A 172 -91.99 78.20 -11.13
N ILE A 173 -91.28 78.42 -12.24
CA ILE A 173 -91.79 79.19 -13.39
C ILE A 173 -93.07 78.54 -13.96
N VAL A 174 -93.03 77.23 -14.19
CA VAL A 174 -94.19 76.48 -14.72
C VAL A 174 -95.38 76.55 -13.76
N HIS A 175 -95.15 76.41 -12.45
CA HIS A 175 -96.19 76.52 -11.44
C HIS A 175 -96.86 77.91 -11.44
N THR A 176 -96.08 78.98 -11.59
CA THR A 176 -96.61 80.34 -11.72
C THR A 176 -97.47 80.50 -12.97
N ILE A 177 -97.01 80.02 -14.13
CA ILE A 177 -97.76 80.09 -15.40
C ILE A 177 -99.09 79.32 -15.32
N ILE A 178 -99.09 78.13 -14.72
CA ILE A 178 -100.31 77.32 -14.54
C ILE A 178 -101.31 78.05 -13.62
N THR A 179 -100.82 78.66 -12.54
CA THR A 179 -101.67 79.40 -11.59
C THR A 179 -102.30 80.65 -12.22
N ASP A 180 -101.54 81.38 -13.03
CA ASP A 180 -102.02 82.54 -13.81
C ASP A 180 -103.00 82.12 -14.93
N SER A 181 -102.79 80.96 -15.53
CA SER A 181 -103.68 80.42 -16.56
C SER A 181 -105.02 79.95 -15.97
N LYS A 182 -104.98 79.34 -14.78
CA LYS A 182 -106.17 78.90 -14.04
C LYS A 182 -107.07 80.08 -13.66
N THR A 183 -106.49 81.17 -13.15
CA THR A 183 -107.22 82.38 -12.77
C THR A 183 -107.82 83.13 -13.96
N LYS A 184 -107.25 82.99 -15.17
CA LYS A 184 -107.83 83.52 -16.42
C LYS A 184 -108.99 82.65 -16.94
N LEU A 185 -108.90 81.33 -16.83
CA LEU A 185 -109.95 80.40 -17.26
C LEU A 185 -111.20 80.51 -16.39
N GLU A 186 -111.06 80.70 -15.08
CA GLU A 186 -112.17 80.90 -14.15
C GLU A 186 -112.96 82.21 -14.40
N LYS A 187 -112.36 83.21 -15.06
CA LYS A 187 -113.04 84.48 -15.45
C LYS A 187 -113.74 84.43 -16.81
N GLN A 188 -113.34 83.54 -17.71
CA GLN A 188 -113.93 83.43 -19.05
C GLN A 188 -115.23 82.61 -19.05
N THR A 189 -115.43 81.73 -18.07
CA THR A 189 -116.61 80.85 -18.00
C THR A 189 -117.89 81.53 -17.52
N GLU A 190 -117.84 82.77 -17.01
CA GLU A 190 -119.01 83.56 -16.60
C GLU A 190 -119.58 84.47 -17.72
N ILE A 191 -118.88 84.66 -18.84
CA ILE A 191 -119.23 85.67 -19.86
C ILE A 191 -119.91 85.05 -21.12
N ASP A 192 -119.70 83.76 -21.39
CA ASP A 192 -120.09 83.17 -22.69
C ASP A 192 -121.53 82.58 -22.74
N ASN A 193 -122.32 82.69 -21.66
CA ASN A 193 -123.70 82.17 -21.60
C ASN A 193 -124.81 83.17 -22.01
N SER A 194 -124.49 84.31 -22.61
CA SER A 194 -125.51 85.29 -23.01
C SER A 194 -125.15 86.07 -24.28
N LYS A 195 -125.03 85.39 -25.43
CA LYS A 195 -125.39 85.99 -26.72
C LYS A 195 -125.41 85.01 -27.88
N LEU A 196 -126.53 85.07 -28.59
CA LEU A 196 -126.66 84.96 -30.04
C LEU A 196 -127.16 83.62 -30.62
N LEU A 197 -128.40 83.33 -30.21
CA LEU A 197 -129.51 82.72 -30.96
C LEU A 197 -129.91 83.50 -32.24
N GLU A 198 -129.05 84.33 -32.82
CA GLU A 198 -129.37 85.12 -34.02
C GLU A 198 -128.24 85.01 -35.02
N GLN A 199 -128.17 83.90 -35.76
CA GLN A 199 -127.85 83.91 -37.19
C GLN A 199 -127.89 82.50 -37.79
N GLN A 200 -128.99 81.82 -37.50
CA GLN A 200 -129.50 80.65 -38.23
C GLN A 200 -130.02 81.02 -39.64
N GLN A 201 -129.39 82.01 -40.29
CA GLN A 201 -129.81 82.55 -41.60
C GLN A 201 -128.66 82.72 -42.61
N GLN A 202 -127.50 82.10 -42.39
CA GLN A 202 -126.38 82.21 -43.35
C GLN A 202 -125.75 80.86 -43.76
N THR A 203 -126.57 79.81 -43.76
CA THR A 203 -126.34 78.51 -44.40
C THR A 203 -126.46 78.59 -45.92
N GLU A 204 -125.60 79.42 -46.52
CA GLU A 204 -125.24 79.39 -47.95
C GLU A 204 -123.75 79.78 -48.16
N LYS A 205 -123.06 80.26 -47.10
CA LYS A 205 -121.60 80.53 -47.04
C LYS A 205 -120.74 79.31 -46.70
N GLN A 206 -121.33 78.21 -46.20
CA GLN A 206 -120.58 77.05 -45.68
C GLN A 206 -119.80 76.26 -46.75
N LEU A 207 -120.11 76.46 -48.04
CA LEU A 207 -119.40 75.79 -49.14
C LEU A 207 -117.99 76.35 -49.39
N ASN A 208 -117.69 77.59 -48.97
CA ASN A 208 -116.34 78.17 -49.08
C ASN A 208 -115.44 77.83 -47.87
N THR A 209 -116.02 77.45 -46.73
CA THR A 209 -115.27 77.08 -45.53
C THR A 209 -114.57 75.74 -45.70
N VAL A 210 -115.22 74.77 -46.37
CA VAL A 210 -114.65 73.43 -46.64
C VAL A 210 -113.42 73.51 -47.57
N LYS A 211 -113.37 74.49 -48.48
CA LYS A 211 -112.20 74.73 -49.34
C LYS A 211 -111.00 75.28 -48.55
N HIS A 212 -111.24 76.15 -47.57
CA HIS A 212 -110.20 76.71 -46.73
C HIS A 212 -109.62 75.67 -45.74
N GLU A 213 -110.45 74.75 -45.25
CA GLU A 213 -109.99 73.65 -44.40
C GLU A 213 -109.15 72.61 -45.18
N TYR A 214 -109.47 72.36 -46.45
CA TYR A 214 -108.62 71.53 -47.34
C TYR A 214 -107.24 72.15 -47.56
N ASP A 215 -107.15 73.46 -47.82
CA ASP A 215 -105.88 74.16 -48.02
C ASP A 215 -105.03 74.20 -46.73
N LYS A 216 -105.68 74.31 -45.56
CA LYS A 216 -105.00 74.25 -44.26
C LYS A 216 -104.40 72.86 -43.99
N LEU A 217 -105.15 71.79 -44.25
CA LEU A 217 -104.72 70.41 -44.04
C LEU A 217 -103.57 70.02 -45.00
N MET A 218 -103.61 70.51 -46.24
CA MET A 218 -102.54 70.30 -47.22
C MET A 218 -101.25 71.02 -46.83
N LYS A 219 -101.34 72.19 -46.16
CA LYS A 219 -100.18 72.91 -45.64
C LYS A 219 -99.56 72.20 -44.43
N GLU A 220 -100.38 71.69 -43.51
CA GLU A 220 -99.93 70.88 -42.36
C GLU A 220 -99.23 69.58 -42.81
N TYR A 221 -99.73 68.92 -43.88
CA TYR A 221 -99.07 67.75 -44.48
C TYR A 221 -97.70 68.08 -45.09
N GLN A 222 -97.57 69.23 -45.76
CA GLN A 222 -96.29 69.68 -46.32
C GLN A 222 -95.27 70.02 -45.22
N GLU A 223 -95.69 70.67 -44.15
CA GLU A 223 -94.83 70.98 -42.99
C GLU A 223 -94.36 69.70 -42.27
N GLN A 224 -95.23 68.71 -42.09
CA GLN A 224 -94.83 67.42 -41.51
C GLN A 224 -93.85 66.65 -42.42
N LYS A 225 -94.09 66.64 -43.74
CA LYS A 225 -93.18 66.02 -44.70
C LYS A 225 -91.78 66.64 -44.65
N GLN A 226 -91.71 67.97 -44.57
CA GLN A 226 -90.44 68.70 -44.51
C GLN A 226 -89.68 68.41 -43.20
N ASN A 227 -90.40 68.29 -42.07
CA ASN A 227 -89.80 67.87 -40.80
C ASN A 227 -89.24 66.43 -40.85
N PHE A 228 -89.97 65.49 -41.46
CA PHE A 228 -89.46 64.11 -41.65
C PHE A 228 -88.23 64.06 -42.55
N GLU A 229 -88.17 64.87 -43.60
CA GLU A 229 -87.00 64.97 -44.49
C GLU A 229 -85.77 65.53 -43.75
N ILE A 230 -85.95 66.55 -42.91
CA ILE A 230 -84.87 67.09 -42.06
C ILE A 230 -84.38 66.04 -41.06
N GLN A 231 -85.30 65.36 -40.38
CA GLN A 231 -84.97 64.34 -39.38
C GLN A 231 -84.27 63.11 -40.00
N SER A 232 -84.68 62.72 -41.21
CA SER A 232 -84.01 61.69 -42.01
C SER A 232 -82.59 62.10 -42.43
N GLY A 233 -82.40 63.38 -42.83
CA GLY A 233 -81.09 63.94 -43.14
C GLY A 233 -80.14 63.95 -41.94
N GLU A 234 -80.61 64.35 -40.77
CA GLU A 234 -79.83 64.31 -39.52
C GLU A 234 -79.43 62.89 -39.11
N LEU A 235 -80.34 61.92 -39.29
CA LEU A 235 -80.07 60.52 -38.98
C LEU A 235 -79.02 59.93 -39.92
N ASN A 236 -79.10 60.25 -41.22
CA ASN A 236 -78.09 59.85 -42.20
C ASN A 236 -76.71 60.45 -41.92
N HIS A 237 -76.65 61.73 -41.50
CA HIS A 237 -75.38 62.35 -41.12
C HIS A 237 -74.75 61.66 -39.90
N LYS A 238 -75.54 61.36 -38.86
CA LYS A 238 -75.08 60.60 -37.69
C LYS A 238 -74.60 59.19 -38.06
N LEU A 239 -75.29 58.51 -38.97
CA LEU A 239 -74.89 57.20 -39.47
C LEU A 239 -73.54 57.24 -40.18
N LEU A 240 -73.31 58.25 -41.03
CA LEU A 240 -72.05 58.45 -41.74
C LEU A 240 -70.89 58.65 -40.76
N GLN A 241 -71.10 59.51 -39.75
CA GLN A 241 -70.10 59.86 -38.74
C GLN A 241 -69.73 58.66 -37.84
N VAL A 242 -70.71 57.81 -37.50
CA VAL A 242 -70.45 56.55 -36.78
C VAL A 242 -69.70 55.56 -37.67
N SER A 243 -70.01 55.50 -38.98
CA SER A 243 -69.31 54.63 -39.92
C SER A 243 -67.83 55.01 -40.08
N GLU A 244 -67.50 56.31 -40.19
CA GLU A 244 -66.13 56.80 -40.22
C GLU A 244 -65.38 56.52 -38.91
N SER A 245 -66.04 56.77 -37.78
CA SER A 245 -65.45 56.51 -36.45
C SER A 245 -65.15 55.01 -36.25
N SER A 246 -66.05 54.14 -36.70
CA SER A 246 -65.88 52.68 -36.67
C SER A 246 -64.75 52.22 -37.62
N SER A 247 -64.67 52.79 -38.83
CA SER A 247 -63.59 52.51 -39.78
C SER A 247 -62.22 52.88 -39.21
N ASN A 248 -62.10 54.06 -38.62
CA ASN A 248 -60.86 54.53 -37.99
C ASN A 248 -60.46 53.68 -36.78
N ALA A 249 -61.42 53.29 -35.93
CA ALA A 249 -61.17 52.39 -34.81
C ALA A 249 -60.69 51.01 -35.27
N THR A 250 -61.28 50.46 -36.34
CA THR A 250 -60.88 49.18 -36.93
C THR A 250 -59.45 49.24 -37.47
N GLN A 251 -59.12 50.29 -38.21
CA GLN A 251 -57.77 50.48 -38.76
C GLN A 251 -56.71 50.64 -37.67
N SER A 252 -57.03 51.33 -36.57
CA SER A 252 -56.14 51.45 -35.41
C SER A 252 -55.90 50.10 -34.72
N LEU A 253 -56.95 49.27 -34.58
CA LEU A 253 -56.84 47.94 -33.99
C LEU A 253 -56.00 47.00 -34.87
N ASP A 254 -56.13 47.07 -36.19
CA ASP A 254 -55.34 46.25 -37.12
C ASP A 254 -53.84 46.59 -37.06
N LEU A 255 -53.48 47.88 -37.03
CA LEU A 255 -52.09 48.32 -36.85
C LEU A 255 -51.50 47.85 -35.52
N GLN A 256 -52.31 47.86 -34.46
CA GLN A 256 -51.89 47.40 -33.14
C GLN A 256 -51.73 45.88 -33.10
N ARG A 257 -52.59 45.14 -33.81
CA ARG A 257 -52.48 43.69 -33.98
C ARG A 257 -51.19 43.30 -34.71
N GLU A 258 -50.89 43.97 -35.82
CA GLU A 258 -49.67 43.73 -36.60
C GLU A 258 -48.39 44.01 -35.79
N LYS A 259 -48.42 45.04 -34.93
CA LYS A 259 -47.33 45.34 -34.00
C LYS A 259 -47.09 44.21 -32.99
N TYR A 260 -48.15 43.72 -32.37
CA TYR A 260 -48.03 42.62 -31.40
C TYR A 260 -47.62 41.31 -32.06
N GLU A 261 -48.10 41.02 -33.26
CA GLU A 261 -47.74 39.83 -34.04
C GLU A 261 -46.23 39.81 -34.36
N LYS A 262 -45.64 40.96 -34.74
CA LYS A 262 -44.19 41.09 -34.92
C LYS A 262 -43.42 40.89 -33.61
N GLN A 263 -43.93 41.39 -32.49
CA GLN A 263 -43.31 41.17 -31.17
C GLN A 263 -43.35 39.70 -30.75
N ILE A 264 -44.47 39.01 -30.96
CA ILE A 264 -44.62 37.58 -30.66
C ILE A 264 -43.61 36.77 -31.47
N ASN A 265 -43.55 36.97 -32.78
CA ASN A 265 -42.61 36.24 -33.65
C ASN A 265 -41.15 36.47 -33.25
N SER A 266 -40.79 37.69 -32.85
CA SER A 266 -39.45 38.00 -32.33
C SER A 266 -39.13 37.23 -31.04
N LEU A 267 -40.08 37.19 -30.10
CA LEU A 267 -39.91 36.48 -28.83
C LEU A 267 -39.86 34.97 -29.02
N GLU A 268 -40.66 34.41 -29.94
CA GLU A 268 -40.64 32.99 -30.29
C GLU A 268 -39.28 32.59 -30.87
N TYR A 269 -38.72 33.40 -31.77
CA TYR A 269 -37.39 33.16 -32.33
C TYR A 269 -36.28 33.17 -31.25
N GLU A 270 -36.32 34.15 -30.34
CA GLU A 270 -35.39 34.20 -29.21
C GLU A 270 -35.53 33.01 -28.27
N LEU A 271 -36.77 32.61 -27.98
CA LEU A 271 -37.06 31.46 -27.13
C LEU A 271 -36.51 30.18 -27.76
N GLU A 272 -36.75 29.96 -29.05
CA GLU A 272 -36.28 28.75 -29.74
C GLU A 272 -34.75 28.68 -29.83
N SER A 273 -34.10 29.81 -30.12
CA SER A 273 -32.63 29.92 -30.12
C SER A 273 -32.04 29.58 -28.74
N ARG A 274 -32.68 30.07 -27.68
CA ARG A 274 -32.26 29.81 -26.30
C ARG A 274 -32.51 28.36 -25.90
N THR A 275 -33.63 27.77 -26.29
CA THR A 275 -33.94 26.35 -26.06
C THR A 275 -32.88 25.44 -26.71
N LYS A 276 -32.55 25.66 -27.99
CA LYS A 276 -31.50 24.89 -28.69
C LYS A 276 -30.14 24.99 -27.99
N LYS A 277 -29.77 26.19 -27.51
CA LYS A 277 -28.53 26.38 -26.76
C LYS A 277 -28.53 25.58 -25.46
N HIS A 278 -29.63 25.58 -24.72
CA HIS A 278 -29.76 24.84 -23.46
C HIS A 278 -29.76 23.32 -23.70
N GLU A 279 -30.42 22.83 -24.75
CA GLU A 279 -30.39 21.41 -25.14
C GLU A 279 -28.96 20.94 -25.46
N MET A 280 -28.20 21.75 -26.20
CA MET A 280 -26.82 21.42 -26.53
C MET A 280 -25.93 21.38 -25.28
N GLN A 281 -26.14 22.30 -24.33
CA GLN A 281 -25.46 22.29 -23.03
C GLN A 281 -25.82 21.05 -22.20
N LEU A 282 -27.11 20.68 -22.16
CA LEU A 282 -27.61 19.49 -21.49
C LEU A 282 -26.96 18.22 -22.05
N SER A 283 -26.86 18.11 -23.38
CA SER A 283 -26.20 16.99 -24.04
C SER A 283 -24.73 16.87 -23.62
N ALA A 284 -23.98 17.97 -23.69
CA ALA A 284 -22.57 18.00 -23.28
C ALA A 284 -22.37 17.66 -21.79
N LEU A 285 -23.23 18.17 -20.90
CA LEU A 285 -23.19 17.84 -19.48
C LEU A 285 -23.51 16.36 -19.23
N THR A 286 -24.45 15.79 -19.98
CA THR A 286 -24.83 14.37 -19.86
C THR A 286 -23.69 13.46 -20.29
N GLU A 287 -22.99 13.81 -21.36
CA GLU A 287 -21.81 13.07 -21.83
C GLU A 287 -20.66 13.16 -20.82
N ASN A 288 -20.36 14.36 -20.30
CA ASN A 288 -19.35 14.54 -19.26
C ASN A 288 -19.67 13.71 -18.00
N LEU A 289 -20.94 13.68 -17.57
CA LEU A 289 -21.38 12.89 -16.42
C LEU A 289 -21.19 11.39 -16.67
N ALA A 290 -21.42 10.91 -17.90
CA ALA A 290 -21.18 9.52 -18.27
C ALA A 290 -19.68 9.17 -18.19
N THR A 291 -18.81 10.05 -18.69
CA THR A 291 -17.35 9.88 -18.60
C THR A 291 -16.89 9.82 -17.14
N VAL A 292 -17.31 10.77 -16.31
CA VAL A 292 -16.96 10.79 -14.88
C VAL A 292 -17.43 9.53 -14.16
N ARG A 293 -18.63 9.01 -14.49
CA ARG A 293 -19.12 7.73 -13.94
C ARG A 293 -18.26 6.55 -14.35
N SER A 294 -17.77 6.52 -15.60
CA SER A 294 -16.86 5.49 -16.07
C SER A 294 -15.52 5.54 -15.34
N GLU A 295 -14.94 6.72 -15.19
CA GLU A 295 -13.69 6.93 -14.45
C GLU A 295 -13.82 6.54 -12.97
N LEU A 296 -14.94 6.90 -12.34
CA LEU A 296 -15.24 6.52 -10.96
C LEU A 296 -15.32 4.99 -10.80
N ARG A 297 -15.91 4.29 -11.77
CA ARG A 297 -15.96 2.83 -11.74
C ARG A 297 -14.56 2.21 -11.84
N THR A 298 -13.75 2.67 -12.79
CA THR A 298 -12.38 2.17 -12.96
C THR A 298 -11.50 2.46 -11.75
N THR A 299 -11.66 3.62 -11.11
CA THR A 299 -10.92 3.96 -9.90
C THR A 299 -11.36 3.11 -8.70
N ASN A 300 -12.65 2.80 -8.56
CA ASN A 300 -13.14 1.86 -7.54
C ASN A 300 -12.60 0.44 -7.75
N GLU A 301 -12.54 -0.05 -8.99
CA GLU A 301 -11.93 -1.35 -9.31
C GLU A 301 -10.43 -1.37 -8.94
N LYS A 302 -9.69 -0.30 -9.23
CA LYS A 302 -8.29 -0.16 -8.81
C LYS A 302 -8.15 -0.12 -7.29
N LEU A 303 -9.05 0.56 -6.57
CA LEU A 303 -9.03 0.62 -5.11
C LEU A 303 -9.22 -0.77 -4.49
N SER A 304 -10.17 -1.55 -5.01
CA SER A 304 -10.40 -2.93 -4.56
C SER A 304 -9.17 -3.82 -4.76
N ASN A 305 -8.47 -3.68 -5.89
CA ASN A 305 -7.21 -4.40 -6.12
C ASN A 305 -6.11 -4.00 -5.11
N VAL A 306 -6.01 -2.71 -4.78
CA VAL A 306 -5.05 -2.23 -3.76
C VAL A 306 -5.37 -2.79 -2.38
N GLU A 307 -6.65 -2.89 -2.02
CA GLU A 307 -7.07 -3.51 -0.76
C GLU A 307 -6.72 -4.99 -0.70
N GLN A 308 -6.91 -5.73 -1.80
CA GLN A 308 -6.50 -7.13 -1.90
C GLN A 308 -4.99 -7.29 -1.72
N ILE A 309 -4.18 -6.49 -2.44
CA ILE A 309 -2.71 -6.53 -2.33
C ILE A 309 -2.26 -6.21 -0.90
N LYS A 310 -2.93 -5.28 -0.20
CA LYS A 310 -2.63 -5.00 1.21
C LYS A 310 -2.88 -6.21 2.11
N SER A 311 -3.98 -6.93 1.89
CA SER A 311 -4.28 -8.16 2.64
C SER A 311 -3.24 -9.24 2.39
N GLU A 312 -2.87 -9.47 1.13
CA GLU A 312 -1.85 -10.45 0.75
C GLU A 312 -0.49 -10.10 1.34
N LYS A 313 -0.13 -8.81 1.34
CA LYS A 313 1.09 -8.31 1.99
C LYS A 313 1.11 -8.65 3.48
N THR A 314 0.02 -8.39 4.22
CA THR A 314 -0.03 -8.69 5.65
C THR A 314 0.11 -10.19 5.94
N ASP A 315 -0.46 -11.03 5.08
CA ASP A 315 -0.33 -12.49 5.21
C ASP A 315 1.10 -12.99 4.93
N ILE A 316 1.80 -12.35 3.99
CA ILE A 316 3.20 -12.66 3.70
C ILE A 316 4.11 -12.18 4.84
N GLU A 317 3.87 -10.98 5.38
CA GLU A 317 4.64 -10.44 6.51
C GLU A 317 4.50 -11.33 7.76
N ALA A 318 3.29 -11.81 8.06
CA ALA A 318 3.06 -12.74 9.16
C ALA A 318 3.82 -14.06 8.96
N ARG A 319 3.80 -14.62 7.74
CA ARG A 319 4.54 -15.85 7.41
C ARG A 319 6.06 -15.66 7.50
N LEU A 320 6.57 -14.50 7.09
CA LEU A 320 7.98 -14.17 7.20
C LEU A 320 8.45 -14.13 8.66
N ILE A 321 7.65 -13.52 9.55
CA ILE A 321 7.96 -13.47 11.00
C ILE A 321 8.07 -14.89 11.57
N VAL A 322 7.09 -15.76 11.27
CA VAL A 322 7.11 -17.16 11.74
C VAL A 322 8.35 -17.89 11.23
N SER A 323 8.68 -17.77 9.94
CA SER A 323 9.87 -18.42 9.37
C SER A 323 11.18 -17.89 9.97
N GLN A 324 11.26 -16.58 10.26
CA GLN A 324 12.42 -15.99 10.93
C GLN A 324 12.57 -16.49 12.37
N ASP A 325 11.46 -16.64 13.10
CA ASP A 325 11.45 -17.20 14.45
C ASP A 325 11.89 -18.66 14.46
N GLU A 326 11.38 -19.48 13.53
CA GLU A 326 11.81 -20.88 13.36
C GLU A 326 13.31 -20.97 13.06
N ARG A 327 13.82 -20.11 12.15
CA ARG A 327 15.25 -20.05 11.83
C ARG A 327 16.09 -19.67 13.05
N ARG A 328 15.63 -18.72 13.86
CA ARG A 328 16.31 -18.31 15.10
C ARG A 328 16.42 -19.48 16.08
N VAL A 329 15.32 -20.19 16.31
CA VAL A 329 15.28 -21.35 17.23
C VAL A 329 16.21 -22.47 16.74
N LEU A 330 16.22 -22.75 15.43
CA LEU A 330 17.13 -23.75 14.86
C LEU A 330 18.59 -23.35 15.03
N LEU A 331 18.93 -22.07 14.82
CA LEU A 331 20.28 -21.56 15.01
C LEU A 331 20.74 -21.68 16.48
N GLU A 332 19.89 -21.29 17.42
CA GLU A 332 20.17 -21.44 18.86
C GLU A 332 20.43 -22.89 19.24
N ARG A 333 19.66 -23.83 18.67
CA ARG A 333 19.85 -25.27 18.90
C ARG A 333 21.17 -25.77 18.30
N SER A 334 21.53 -25.34 17.09
CA SER A 334 22.80 -25.71 16.47
C SER A 334 24.00 -25.21 17.28
N LEU A 335 23.97 -23.95 17.73
CA LEU A 335 25.01 -23.37 18.58
C LEU A 335 25.12 -24.10 19.91
N ALA A 336 23.99 -24.45 20.54
CA ALA A 336 23.99 -25.25 21.76
C ALA A 336 24.62 -26.64 21.55
N ASN A 337 24.37 -27.27 20.41
CA ASN A 337 24.99 -28.55 20.05
C ASN A 337 26.50 -28.40 19.82
N GLU A 338 26.95 -27.38 19.09
CA GLU A 338 28.39 -27.10 18.88
C GLU A 338 29.13 -26.97 20.21
N ASN A 339 28.60 -26.15 21.14
CA ASN A 339 29.16 -26.01 22.48
C ASN A 339 29.22 -27.35 23.25
N LYS A 340 28.24 -28.24 23.04
CA LYS A 340 28.24 -29.58 23.65
C LYS A 340 29.32 -30.47 23.03
N TYR A 341 29.52 -30.40 21.72
CA TYR A 341 30.58 -31.14 21.04
C TYR A 341 31.97 -30.67 21.48
N GLU A 342 32.19 -29.37 21.62
CA GLU A 342 33.45 -28.83 22.14
C GLU A 342 33.78 -29.38 23.54
N LYS A 343 32.78 -29.44 24.43
CA LYS A 343 32.95 -30.04 25.77
C LYS A 343 33.31 -31.52 25.69
N LEU A 344 32.62 -32.29 24.85
CA LEU A 344 32.91 -33.71 24.66
C LEU A 344 34.30 -33.95 24.08
N ILE A 345 34.74 -33.11 23.14
CA ILE A 345 36.11 -33.16 22.59
C ILE A 345 37.12 -32.89 23.70
N PHE A 346 36.89 -31.87 24.53
CA PHE A 346 37.76 -31.58 25.68
C PHE A 346 37.83 -32.77 26.64
N GLU A 347 36.69 -33.34 27.04
CA GLU A 347 36.64 -34.53 27.90
C GLU A 347 37.36 -35.73 27.28
N ASN A 348 37.17 -35.98 25.99
CA ASN A 348 37.83 -37.07 25.28
C ASN A 348 39.35 -36.87 25.24
N ASN A 349 39.82 -35.65 25.00
CA ASN A 349 41.24 -35.33 25.05
C ASN A 349 41.84 -35.59 26.45
N GLN A 350 41.11 -35.28 27.52
CA GLN A 350 41.55 -35.60 28.89
C GLN A 350 41.63 -37.11 29.14
N ILE A 351 40.63 -37.87 28.67
CA ILE A 351 40.63 -39.33 28.78
C ILE A 351 41.78 -39.93 27.98
N THR A 352 41.99 -39.47 26.75
CA THR A 352 43.07 -39.91 25.87
C THR A 352 44.43 -39.68 26.53
N LYS A 353 44.65 -38.50 27.13
CA LYS A 353 45.87 -38.21 27.88
C LYS A 353 46.08 -39.19 29.03
N LYS A 354 45.04 -39.46 29.83
CA LYS A 354 45.10 -40.44 30.92
C LYS A 354 45.39 -41.85 30.43
N ASN A 355 44.82 -42.27 29.30
CA ASN A 355 45.10 -43.57 28.70
C ASN A 355 46.58 -43.69 28.32
N ILE A 356 47.16 -42.65 27.69
CA ILE A 356 48.59 -42.63 27.34
C ILE A 356 49.47 -42.74 28.60
N GLU A 357 49.12 -42.02 29.67
CA GLU A 357 49.84 -42.10 30.95
C GLU A 357 49.76 -43.50 31.57
N LEU A 358 48.57 -44.11 31.58
CA LEU A 358 48.36 -45.47 32.08
C LEU A 358 49.06 -46.53 31.23
N GLU A 359 49.03 -46.40 29.91
CA GLU A 359 49.75 -47.27 28.99
C GLU A 359 51.27 -47.21 29.22
N SER A 360 51.79 -46.01 29.44
CA SER A 360 53.22 -45.81 29.76
C SER A 360 53.60 -46.48 31.08
N ALA A 361 52.78 -46.33 32.12
CA ALA A 361 52.97 -47.01 33.40
C ALA A 361 52.90 -48.54 33.27
N LEU A 362 51.94 -49.06 32.49
CA LEU A 362 51.82 -50.49 32.22
C LEU A 362 53.05 -51.04 31.48
N GLN A 363 53.58 -50.30 30.52
CA GLN A 363 54.82 -50.70 29.83
C GLN A 363 56.02 -50.74 30.77
N GLU A 364 56.12 -49.81 31.72
CA GLU A 364 57.18 -49.80 32.72
C GLU A 364 57.09 -51.02 33.65
N ILE A 365 55.91 -51.30 34.20
CA ILE A 365 55.66 -52.50 35.02
C ILE A 365 55.95 -53.77 34.22
N ALA A 366 55.56 -53.82 32.94
CA ALA A 366 55.84 -54.97 32.08
C ALA A 366 57.36 -55.19 31.89
N ARG A 367 58.14 -54.11 31.72
CA ARG A 367 59.61 -54.18 31.66
C ARG A 367 60.20 -54.70 32.97
N GLU A 368 59.77 -54.17 34.11
CA GLU A 368 60.23 -54.63 35.42
C GLU A 368 59.90 -56.11 35.65
N TYR A 369 58.68 -56.52 35.29
CA TYR A 369 58.26 -57.92 35.39
C TYR A 369 59.14 -58.84 34.53
N GLN A 370 59.46 -58.43 33.29
CA GLN A 370 60.35 -59.21 32.43
C GLN A 370 61.76 -59.34 33.02
N VAL A 371 62.31 -58.27 33.60
CA VAL A 371 63.60 -58.31 34.30
C VAL A 371 63.56 -59.29 35.46
N LEU A 372 62.51 -59.23 36.29
CA LEU A 372 62.32 -60.15 37.42
C LEU A 372 62.17 -61.60 36.96
N GLN A 373 61.47 -61.84 35.84
CA GLN A 373 61.33 -63.18 35.28
C GLN A 373 62.67 -63.74 34.79
N ILE A 374 63.50 -62.93 34.12
CA ILE A 374 64.85 -63.32 33.69
C ILE A 374 65.72 -63.64 34.91
N GLN A 375 65.68 -62.80 35.95
CA GLN A 375 66.41 -63.04 37.19
C GLN A 375 65.97 -64.36 37.82
N THR A 376 64.66 -64.58 37.95
CA THR A 376 64.08 -65.82 38.51
C THR A 376 64.49 -67.05 37.70
N ASN A 377 64.42 -66.98 36.37
CA ASN A 377 64.86 -68.08 35.50
C ASN A 377 66.36 -68.35 35.65
N THR A 378 67.18 -67.31 35.78
CA THR A 378 68.63 -67.44 36.03
C THR A 378 68.90 -68.11 37.38
N LEU A 379 68.13 -67.78 38.42
CA LEU A 379 68.19 -68.45 39.71
C LEU A 379 67.81 -69.93 39.58
N ASN A 380 66.73 -70.24 38.86
CA ASN A 380 66.27 -71.61 38.62
C ASN A 380 67.22 -72.46 37.76
N GLN A 381 68.08 -71.83 36.95
CA GLN A 381 69.11 -72.52 36.15
C GLN A 381 70.39 -72.84 36.92
N ARG A 382 70.54 -72.37 38.17
CA ARG A 382 71.69 -72.72 39.01
C ARG A 382 71.66 -74.22 39.31
N ARG A 383 72.63 -74.95 38.75
CA ARG A 383 72.78 -76.40 38.93
C ARG A 383 74.19 -76.70 39.40
N TRP A 384 74.32 -77.75 40.21
CA TRP A 384 75.61 -78.26 40.61
C TRP A 384 76.29 -78.90 39.40
N LEU A 385 77.39 -78.31 38.93
CA LEU A 385 78.12 -78.86 37.78
C LEU A 385 78.98 -80.04 38.22
N ASN A 386 79.08 -81.06 37.37
CA ASN A 386 80.00 -82.15 37.63
C ASN A 386 81.43 -81.69 37.36
N ASP A 387 82.38 -82.22 38.14
CA ASP A 387 83.78 -81.84 38.00
C ASP A 387 84.33 -82.17 36.62
N ASP A 388 83.93 -83.29 36.01
CA ASP A 388 84.45 -83.74 34.72
C ASP A 388 84.09 -82.80 33.56
N ASP A 389 82.98 -82.09 33.67
CA ASP A 389 82.44 -81.21 32.61
C ASP A 389 83.13 -79.83 32.58
N VAL A 390 84.00 -79.52 33.55
CA VAL A 390 84.62 -78.19 33.70
C VAL A 390 86.14 -78.28 33.77
N HIS A 391 86.82 -77.72 32.76
CA HIS A 391 88.29 -77.77 32.66
C HIS A 391 89.01 -76.48 33.12
N ALA A 392 88.28 -75.39 33.35
CA ALA A 392 88.84 -74.11 33.79
C ALA A 392 87.94 -73.40 34.79
N CYS A 393 88.51 -72.53 35.62
CA CYS A 393 87.75 -71.74 36.59
C CYS A 393 86.73 -70.85 35.88
N ARG A 394 85.46 -70.92 36.29
CA ARG A 394 84.37 -70.13 35.69
C ARG A 394 84.53 -68.60 35.76
N LYS A 395 85.44 -68.07 36.60
CA LYS A 395 85.66 -66.62 36.78
C LYS A 395 86.92 -66.12 36.07
N CYS A 396 88.05 -66.79 36.26
CA CYS A 396 89.36 -66.32 35.77
C CYS A 396 89.93 -67.16 34.62
N ASP A 397 89.17 -68.16 34.15
CA ASP A 397 89.53 -69.08 33.06
C ASP A 397 90.84 -69.86 33.27
N GLN A 398 91.38 -69.86 34.49
CA GLN A 398 92.57 -70.64 34.84
C GLN A 398 92.26 -72.15 34.74
N ILE A 399 93.05 -72.87 33.94
CA ILE A 399 92.89 -74.31 33.71
C ILE A 399 93.16 -75.08 35.01
N PHE A 400 92.28 -76.03 35.31
CA PHE A 400 92.46 -76.92 36.45
C PHE A 400 93.53 -77.96 36.14
N THR A 401 94.40 -78.18 37.12
CA THR A 401 95.53 -79.13 37.05
C THR A 401 95.54 -79.93 38.35
N VAL A 402 96.44 -80.90 38.47
CA VAL A 402 96.54 -81.73 39.68
C VAL A 402 96.76 -80.88 40.94
N THR A 403 97.51 -79.78 40.84
CA THR A 403 97.75 -78.84 41.95
C THR A 403 96.65 -77.79 42.07
N GLN A 404 95.98 -77.44 40.98
CA GLN A 404 94.89 -76.46 40.97
C GLN A 404 93.54 -77.17 41.07
N ARG A 405 93.06 -77.37 42.31
CA ARG A 405 91.82 -78.11 42.60
C ARG A 405 90.56 -77.31 42.25
N LYS A 406 89.49 -78.06 41.92
CA LYS A 406 88.14 -77.58 41.64
C LYS A 406 87.37 -77.34 42.94
N HIS A 407 86.62 -76.24 43.00
CA HIS A 407 85.74 -75.91 44.13
C HIS A 407 84.38 -75.38 43.67
N HIS A 408 83.30 -76.02 44.12
CA HIS A 408 81.95 -75.54 43.83
C HIS A 408 81.55 -74.35 44.70
N CYS A 409 80.90 -73.37 44.08
CA CYS A 409 80.13 -72.37 44.81
C CYS A 409 78.82 -72.98 45.29
N ARG A 410 78.53 -72.94 46.60
CA ARG A 410 77.30 -73.52 47.15
C ARG A 410 76.03 -72.74 46.77
N ASN A 411 76.18 -71.50 46.31
CA ASN A 411 75.05 -70.66 45.87
C ASN A 411 74.69 -70.83 44.38
N CYS A 412 75.68 -70.90 43.48
CA CYS A 412 75.41 -70.99 42.02
C CYS A 412 75.75 -72.34 41.39
N GLY A 413 76.39 -73.26 42.12
CA GLY A 413 76.72 -74.61 41.66
C GLY A 413 77.88 -74.70 40.64
N ASN A 414 78.39 -73.58 40.15
CA ASN A 414 79.55 -73.52 39.26
C ASN A 414 80.88 -73.83 39.98
N ILE A 415 81.91 -74.19 39.21
CA ILE A 415 83.23 -74.61 39.69
C ILE A 415 84.28 -73.49 39.51
N PHE A 416 85.07 -73.25 40.55
CA PHE A 416 86.07 -72.19 40.66
C PHE A 416 87.39 -72.69 41.23
N CYS A 417 88.47 -71.92 41.06
CA CYS A 417 89.70 -72.12 41.81
C CYS A 417 89.58 -71.57 43.25
N ASP A 418 90.58 -71.85 44.09
CA ASP A 418 90.56 -71.43 45.49
C ASP A 418 90.51 -69.89 45.61
N ASN A 419 91.33 -69.18 44.84
CA ASN A 419 91.36 -67.71 44.84
C ASN A 419 90.00 -67.08 44.50
N CYS A 420 89.26 -67.65 43.55
CA CYS A 420 87.96 -67.14 43.10
C CYS A 420 86.77 -67.62 43.96
N SER A 421 87.02 -68.48 44.95
CA SER A 421 86.01 -69.03 45.86
C SER A 421 86.51 -69.11 47.32
N SER A 422 87.39 -68.20 47.72
CA SER A 422 88.07 -68.24 49.02
C SER A 422 87.16 -67.81 50.18
N LYS A 423 85.99 -67.22 49.88
CA LYS A 423 85.06 -66.65 50.86
C LYS A 423 83.89 -67.60 51.18
N THR A 424 83.29 -67.41 52.34
CA THR A 424 82.10 -68.16 52.79
C THR A 424 80.95 -67.23 53.14
N ALA A 425 79.73 -67.53 52.68
CA ALA A 425 78.50 -66.78 53.00
C ALA A 425 77.35 -67.74 53.37
N VAL A 426 76.30 -67.21 54.00
CA VAL A 426 75.07 -67.98 54.25
C VAL A 426 74.26 -68.03 52.96
N VAL A 427 74.04 -69.24 52.41
CA VAL A 427 73.49 -69.44 51.06
C VAL A 427 71.98 -69.67 51.04
N ALA A 428 71.42 -70.23 52.11
CA ALA A 428 69.99 -70.50 52.22
C ALA A 428 69.48 -69.94 53.56
N ALA A 429 68.28 -69.37 53.57
CA ALA A 429 67.65 -68.85 54.78
C ALA A 429 67.50 -69.91 55.90
N SER A 430 67.52 -71.20 55.53
CA SER A 430 67.45 -72.34 56.45
C SER A 430 68.80 -72.80 57.02
N SER A 431 69.94 -72.35 56.49
CA SER A 431 71.27 -72.74 56.97
C SER A 431 71.89 -71.64 57.82
N LYS A 432 72.29 -71.95 59.06
CA LYS A 432 73.00 -71.00 59.94
C LYS A 432 74.53 -71.00 59.76
N LYS A 433 75.10 -71.92 58.97
CA LYS A 433 76.55 -72.05 58.79
C LYS A 433 77.01 -71.45 57.46
N PRO A 434 78.05 -70.58 57.44
CA PRO A 434 78.64 -70.08 56.21
C PRO A 434 79.20 -71.21 55.34
N GLN A 435 78.92 -71.16 54.04
CA GLN A 435 79.40 -72.13 53.05
C GLN A 435 80.22 -71.43 51.98
N ARG A 436 81.16 -72.17 51.36
CA ARG A 436 82.04 -71.64 50.32
C ARG A 436 81.23 -71.12 49.13
N VAL A 437 81.49 -69.89 48.73
CA VAL A 437 80.87 -69.24 47.58
C VAL A 437 81.92 -68.58 46.72
N CYS A 438 81.64 -68.39 45.43
CA CYS A 438 82.49 -67.58 44.57
C CYS A 438 82.35 -66.09 44.95
N ASP A 439 83.30 -65.27 44.50
CA ASP A 439 83.32 -63.84 44.84
C ASP A 439 82.05 -63.09 44.44
N GLN A 440 81.43 -63.45 43.30
CA GLN A 440 80.20 -62.80 42.84
C GLN A 440 79.03 -63.14 43.77
N CYS A 441 78.81 -64.43 44.04
CA CYS A 441 77.78 -64.86 44.97
C CYS A 441 78.01 -64.37 46.40
N TYR A 442 79.27 -64.19 46.81
CA TYR A 442 79.57 -63.57 48.10
C TYR A 442 79.05 -62.13 48.15
N LYS A 443 79.32 -61.32 47.12
CA LYS A 443 78.78 -59.96 47.03
C LYS A 443 77.26 -59.96 47.00
N ASP A 444 76.63 -60.78 46.16
CA ASP A 444 75.17 -60.83 46.01
C ASP A 444 74.44 -61.24 47.31
N LEU A 445 75.10 -62.03 48.18
CA LEU A 445 74.52 -62.51 49.45
C LEU A 445 74.85 -61.61 50.65
N THR A 446 75.73 -60.62 50.49
CA THR A 446 76.21 -59.75 51.58
C THR A 446 76.04 -58.26 51.32
N SER A 447 75.60 -57.90 50.11
CA SER A 447 75.07 -56.57 49.78
C SER A 447 73.60 -56.52 50.16
#